data_AF-A0A2P1G3Q3-F1
#
_entry.id   AF-A0A2P1G3Q3-F1
#
_cell.length_a   1.000
_cell.length_b   1.000
_cell.length_c   1.000
_cell.angle_alpha   90.00
_cell.angle_beta   90.00
_cell.angle_gamma   90.00
#
_symmetry.space_group_name_H-M   'P 1'
#
loop_
_entity.id
_entity.type
_entity.pdbx_description
1 polymer ?
#
loop_
_entity_poly.entity_id
_entity_poly.type
_entity_poly.pdbx_seq_one_letter_code
_entity_poly.pdbx_strand_id
1 'polypeptide(L)'
;MKKKVFISVLLLLSILTLTSCNRKEKNMETNNRDYYLYKNDVYGFTLEIPEWNYNIQLFNVNDDSDSEKYGYEKQNDDATTINFMILRREKDLDISFYTAFELIVSEKSNLDSNLIKLGEKDGKTYYYKELKEDDVMKEIKDRKDSDDKYIARIKNLIKELEPMHKEIMNSFKFIDA
;
A
#
# COMPACT_ATOMS: atom_id res chain seq x y z
N MET A 1 9.13 -45.36 -13.28
CA MET A 1 9.73 -44.27 -12.48
C MET A 1 9.12 -42.87 -12.73
N LYS A 2 7.92 -42.73 -13.34
CA LYS A 2 7.34 -41.41 -13.67
C LYS A 2 6.30 -40.86 -12.65
N LYS A 3 5.65 -41.73 -11.86
CA LYS A 3 4.60 -41.31 -10.90
C LYS A 3 5.14 -40.73 -9.57
N LYS A 4 6.35 -41.13 -9.15
CA LYS A 4 6.95 -40.67 -7.87
C LYS A 4 7.51 -39.25 -7.95
N VAL A 5 8.04 -38.84 -9.11
CA VAL A 5 8.56 -37.48 -9.34
C VAL A 5 7.42 -36.45 -9.34
N PHE A 6 6.27 -36.81 -9.89
CA PHE A 6 5.12 -35.90 -9.99
C PHE A 6 4.57 -35.50 -8.62
N ILE A 7 4.53 -36.43 -7.66
CA ILE A 7 4.08 -36.17 -6.29
C ILE A 7 5.06 -35.25 -5.55
N SER A 8 6.36 -35.43 -5.76
CA SER A 8 7.39 -34.60 -5.12
C SER A 8 7.36 -33.16 -5.62
N VAL A 9 7.09 -32.94 -6.91
CA VAL A 9 6.96 -31.60 -7.51
C VAL A 9 5.69 -30.91 -7.02
N LEU A 10 4.57 -31.63 -6.91
CA LEU A 10 3.32 -31.08 -6.36
C LEU A 10 3.45 -30.67 -4.89
N LEU A 11 4.18 -31.46 -4.09
CA LEU A 11 4.39 -31.16 -2.67
C LEU A 11 5.27 -29.90 -2.48
N LEU A 12 6.31 -29.73 -3.29
CA LEU A 12 7.17 -28.54 -3.27
C LEU A 12 6.44 -27.25 -3.67
N LEU A 13 5.55 -27.33 -4.66
CA LEU A 13 4.69 -26.20 -5.06
C LEU A 13 3.70 -25.80 -3.97
N SER A 14 3.19 -26.76 -3.18
CA SER A 14 2.27 -26.47 -2.07
C SER A 14 2.93 -25.79 -0.86
N ILE A 15 4.25 -25.95 -0.70
CA ILE A 15 5.01 -25.29 0.38
C ILE A 15 5.34 -23.84 0.02
N LEU A 16 5.50 -23.54 -1.28
CA LEU A 16 5.78 -22.18 -1.79
C LEU A 16 4.56 -21.24 -1.70
N THR A 17 3.34 -21.75 -1.64
CA THR A 17 2.13 -20.92 -1.47
C THR A 17 1.88 -20.44 -0.04
N LEU A 18 2.70 -20.86 0.93
CA LEU A 18 2.55 -20.46 2.35
C LEU A 18 3.41 -19.25 2.76
N THR A 19 4.32 -18.78 1.92
CA THR A 19 5.21 -17.65 2.26
C THR A 19 4.76 -16.29 1.74
N SER A 20 3.68 -16.22 0.95
CA SER A 20 3.01 -14.95 0.62
C SER A 20 1.69 -14.85 1.40
N CYS A 21 1.78 -15.00 2.72
CA CYS A 21 0.69 -14.67 3.60
C CYS A 21 1.14 -13.42 4.37
N ASN A 22 0.65 -12.25 3.96
CA ASN A 22 0.86 -11.02 4.70
C ASN A 22 0.36 -11.22 6.14
N ARG A 23 1.29 -11.42 7.07
CA ARG A 23 0.98 -11.82 8.45
C ARG A 23 0.65 -10.55 9.24
N LYS A 24 -0.55 -10.50 9.81
CA LYS A 24 -0.87 -9.52 10.86
C LYS A 24 -0.03 -9.83 12.09
N GLU A 25 0.80 -8.89 12.51
CA GLU A 25 1.56 -8.98 13.75
C GLU A 25 0.90 -8.09 14.80
N LYS A 26 0.84 -8.58 16.04
CA LYS A 26 0.28 -7.86 17.18
C LYS A 26 1.42 -7.54 18.12
N ASN A 27 1.69 -6.26 18.36
CA ASN A 27 2.75 -5.86 19.28
C ASN A 27 2.27 -5.92 20.73
N MET A 28 3.18 -6.30 21.62
CA MET A 28 2.89 -6.53 23.04
C MET A 28 3.49 -5.44 23.94
N GLU A 29 3.62 -4.19 23.49
CA GLU A 29 3.92 -3.08 24.40
C GLU A 29 3.53 -1.71 23.82
N THR A 30 2.62 -1.04 24.54
CA THR A 30 2.07 0.32 24.34
C THR A 30 1.22 0.57 23.08
N ASN A 31 -0.11 0.65 23.31
CA ASN A 31 -1.23 0.75 22.35
C ASN A 31 -1.63 -0.55 21.65
N ASN A 32 -2.73 -1.11 22.15
CA ASN A 32 -3.36 -2.38 21.82
C ASN A 32 -4.05 -2.39 20.42
N ARG A 33 -3.46 -1.77 19.40
CA ARG A 33 -4.00 -1.73 18.03
C ARG A 33 -3.32 -2.76 17.14
N ASP A 34 -4.13 -3.50 16.38
CA ASP A 34 -3.63 -4.40 15.35
C ASP A 34 -3.07 -3.57 14.19
N TYR A 35 -1.99 -4.03 13.56
CA TYR A 35 -1.42 -3.40 12.37
C TYR A 35 -1.12 -4.47 11.31
N TYR A 36 -0.99 -4.00 10.08
CA TYR A 36 -0.49 -4.77 8.96
C TYR A 36 0.99 -4.39 8.74
N LEU A 37 1.89 -5.36 8.84
CA LEU A 37 3.29 -5.17 8.50
C LEU A 37 3.48 -5.39 6.99
N TYR A 38 3.72 -4.32 6.25
CA TYR A 38 4.17 -4.42 4.87
C TYR A 38 5.69 -4.57 4.85
N LYS A 39 6.17 -5.61 4.18
CA LYS A 39 7.60 -5.87 3.97
C LYS A 39 7.85 -5.97 2.47
N ASN A 40 8.76 -5.16 1.95
CA ASN A 40 9.21 -5.25 0.57
C ASN A 40 10.69 -5.59 0.54
N ASP A 41 11.00 -6.85 0.22
CA ASP A 41 12.38 -7.35 0.18
C ASP A 41 13.14 -6.88 -1.07
N VAL A 42 12.43 -6.52 -2.15
CA VAL A 42 13.04 -6.01 -3.40
C VAL A 42 13.65 -4.62 -3.17
N TYR A 43 12.94 -3.77 -2.44
CA TYR A 43 13.37 -2.41 -2.12
C TYR A 43 13.87 -2.26 -0.68
N GLY A 44 13.96 -3.35 0.09
CA GLY A 44 14.62 -3.37 1.40
C GLY A 44 14.00 -2.46 2.45
N PHE A 45 12.67 -2.46 2.60
CA PHE A 45 11.99 -1.67 3.64
C PHE A 45 10.78 -2.38 4.26
N THR A 46 10.39 -1.90 5.45
CA THR A 46 9.16 -2.26 6.15
C THR A 46 8.33 -1.03 6.51
N LEU A 47 7.01 -1.23 6.62
CA LEU A 47 6.05 -0.21 7.02
C LEU A 47 4.95 -0.84 7.89
N GLU A 48 4.60 -0.20 9.00
CA GLU A 48 3.46 -0.62 9.84
C GLU A 48 2.24 0.21 9.47
N ILE A 49 1.18 -0.46 9.01
CA ILE A 49 -0.08 0.18 8.62
C ILE A 49 -1.11 -0.13 9.70
N PRO A 50 -1.44 0.84 10.58
CA PRO A 50 -2.33 0.58 11.69
C PRO A 50 -3.76 0.30 11.22
N GLU A 51 -4.47 -0.60 11.90
CA GLU A 51 -5.94 -0.64 11.78
C GLU A 51 -6.51 0.61 12.46
N TRP A 52 -7.16 1.47 11.68
CA TRP A 52 -7.61 2.76 12.20
C TRP A 52 -8.87 2.62 13.06
N ASN A 53 -9.88 1.97 12.48
CA ASN A 53 -11.09 1.55 13.18
C ASN A 53 -11.65 0.29 12.53
N TYR A 54 -12.65 -0.36 13.14
CA TYR A 54 -13.24 -1.61 12.62
C TYR A 54 -13.76 -1.49 11.18
N ASN A 55 -13.99 -0.27 10.70
CA ASN A 55 -14.53 0.01 9.40
C ASN A 55 -13.47 0.43 8.37
N ILE A 56 -12.25 0.81 8.76
CA ILE A 56 -11.19 1.29 7.85
C ILE A 56 -9.98 0.37 7.98
N GLN A 57 -9.70 -0.38 6.92
CA GLN A 57 -8.63 -1.38 6.90
C GLN A 57 -7.89 -1.35 5.57
N LEU A 58 -6.63 -1.79 5.56
CA LEU A 58 -5.92 -2.05 4.31
C LEU A 58 -6.67 -3.12 3.51
N PHE A 59 -6.97 -2.81 2.26
CA PHE A 59 -7.65 -3.70 1.33
C PHE A 59 -6.67 -4.41 0.41
N ASN A 60 -5.81 -3.63 -0.25
CA ASN A 60 -4.89 -4.13 -1.27
C ASN A 60 -3.65 -3.24 -1.37
N VAL A 61 -2.57 -3.82 -1.89
CA VAL A 61 -1.35 -3.10 -2.23
C VAL A 61 -1.04 -3.40 -3.69
N ASN A 62 -0.94 -2.37 -4.53
CA ASN A 62 -0.61 -2.51 -5.94
C ASN A 62 0.79 -1.94 -6.19
N ASP A 63 1.74 -2.82 -6.51
CA ASP A 63 3.15 -2.50 -6.76
C ASP A 63 3.42 -2.57 -8.26
N ASP A 64 3.81 -1.46 -8.88
CA ASP A 64 4.07 -1.38 -10.33
C ASP A 64 5.50 -1.78 -10.75
N SER A 65 6.30 -2.34 -9.84
CA SER A 65 7.67 -2.81 -10.13
C SER A 65 7.73 -3.83 -11.27
N ASP A 66 6.74 -4.72 -11.37
CA ASP A 66 6.64 -5.76 -12.38
C ASP A 66 5.77 -5.33 -13.60
N SER A 67 5.47 -4.06 -13.77
CA SER A 67 4.56 -3.56 -14.81
C SER A 67 4.94 -3.97 -16.24
N GLU A 68 6.22 -3.87 -16.58
CA GLU A 68 6.75 -4.29 -17.88
C GLU A 68 6.56 -5.80 -18.13
N LYS A 69 6.69 -6.61 -17.09
CA LYS A 69 6.52 -8.06 -17.16
C LYS A 69 5.07 -8.48 -17.39
N TYR A 70 4.12 -7.71 -16.87
CA TYR A 70 2.69 -7.98 -17.00
C TYR A 70 1.98 -7.11 -18.05
N GLY A 71 2.72 -6.26 -18.77
CA GLY A 71 2.23 -5.46 -19.88
C GLY A 71 1.30 -4.31 -19.49
N TYR A 72 1.46 -3.75 -18.28
CA TYR A 72 0.80 -2.49 -17.89
C TYR A 72 1.80 -1.34 -17.82
N GLU A 73 1.33 -0.10 -18.02
CA GLU A 73 2.16 1.09 -17.94
C GLU A 73 2.48 1.43 -16.47
N LYS A 74 3.71 1.89 -16.20
CA LYS A 74 4.08 2.43 -14.88
C LYS A 74 3.32 3.72 -14.63
N GLN A 75 3.01 3.99 -13.37
CA GLN A 75 2.46 5.29 -13.00
C GLN A 75 3.50 6.41 -13.14
N ASN A 76 4.78 6.07 -12.98
CA ASN A 76 5.92 6.94 -13.25
C ASN A 76 6.96 6.18 -14.07
N ASP A 77 7.34 6.71 -15.25
CA ASP A 77 8.33 6.05 -16.12
C ASP A 77 9.69 5.83 -15.43
N ASP A 78 10.06 6.75 -14.53
CA ASP A 78 11.36 6.80 -13.86
C ASP A 78 11.34 6.33 -12.39
N ALA A 79 10.20 5.83 -11.89
CA ALA A 79 10.06 5.45 -10.49
C ALA A 79 9.06 4.30 -10.30
N THR A 80 9.26 3.51 -9.26
CA THR A 80 8.28 2.50 -8.85
C THR A 80 7.27 3.13 -7.89
N THR A 81 6.00 2.92 -8.16
CA THR A 81 4.89 3.36 -7.33
C THR A 81 4.19 2.17 -6.70
N ILE A 82 4.05 2.20 -5.38
CA ILE A 82 3.36 1.19 -4.57
C ILE A 82 2.14 1.87 -3.94
N ASN A 83 0.96 1.51 -4.44
CA ASN A 83 -0.32 2.09 -4.06
C ASN A 83 -0.97 1.29 -2.92
N PHE A 84 -1.27 1.96 -1.80
CA PHE A 84 -1.91 1.33 -0.65
C PHE A 84 -3.39 1.69 -0.63
N MET A 85 -4.23 0.71 -0.92
CA MET A 85 -5.67 0.88 -0.99
C MET A 85 -6.32 0.50 0.33
N ILE A 86 -7.24 1.33 0.81
CA ILE A 86 -8.04 1.04 1.99
C ILE A 86 -9.47 0.68 1.60
N LEU A 87 -10.08 -0.14 2.45
CA LEU A 87 -11.48 -0.51 2.48
C LEU A 87 -12.16 0.29 3.58
N ARG A 88 -13.25 0.99 3.25
CA ARG A 88 -14.24 1.47 4.23
C ARG A 88 -15.47 0.55 4.23
N ARG A 89 -15.80 -0.06 5.36
CA ARG A 89 -17.06 -0.79 5.58
C ARG A 89 -18.13 0.19 6.07
N GLU A 90 -19.17 0.40 5.28
CA GLU A 90 -20.35 1.18 5.67
C GLU A 90 -21.51 0.26 6.09
N LYS A 91 -22.37 0.72 7.01
CA LYS A 91 -23.46 -0.09 7.59
C LYS A 91 -24.58 -0.45 6.59
N ASP A 92 -24.79 0.37 5.55
CA ASP A 92 -26.05 0.36 4.80
C ASP A 92 -25.95 0.10 3.27
N LEU A 93 -24.74 -0.03 2.68
CA LEU A 93 -24.42 -0.57 1.34
C LEU A 93 -23.07 -0.01 0.84
N ASP A 94 -22.47 -0.79 -0.05
CA ASP A 94 -21.24 -0.61 -0.83
C ASP A 94 -19.89 -0.45 -0.10
N ILE A 95 -19.05 -1.44 -0.36
CA ILE A 95 -17.62 -1.40 -0.12
C ILE A 95 -17.04 -0.30 -1.00
N SER A 96 -16.37 0.65 -0.36
CA SER A 96 -15.65 1.71 -1.08
C SER A 96 -14.15 1.49 -0.98
N PHE A 97 -13.46 1.52 -2.13
CA PHE A 97 -12.01 1.33 -2.25
C PHE A 97 -11.34 2.60 -2.74
N TYR A 98 -10.31 3.03 -2.04
CA TYR A 98 -9.53 4.21 -2.42
C TYR A 98 -8.06 3.97 -2.14
N THR A 99 -7.21 4.48 -3.01
CA THR A 99 -5.80 4.65 -2.66
C THR A 99 -5.74 5.68 -1.53
N ALA A 100 -5.12 5.31 -0.41
CA ALA A 100 -4.95 6.20 0.74
C ALA A 100 -3.63 6.96 0.65
N PHE A 101 -2.58 6.28 0.21
CA PHE A 101 -1.25 6.84 0.03
C PHE A 101 -0.44 5.99 -0.95
N GLU A 102 0.66 6.57 -1.42
CA GLU A 102 1.60 5.92 -2.32
C GLU A 102 3.00 5.94 -1.67
N LEU A 103 3.74 4.84 -1.83
CA LEU A 103 5.20 4.86 -1.68
C LEU A 103 5.83 4.90 -3.06
N ILE A 104 6.79 5.81 -3.24
CA ILE A 104 7.48 5.99 -4.50
C ILE A 104 8.96 5.74 -4.27
N VAL A 105 9.53 4.81 -5.03
CA VAL A 105 10.96 4.47 -4.99
C VAL A 105 11.59 4.94 -6.29
N SER A 106 12.56 5.84 -6.17
CA SER A 106 13.19 6.52 -7.30
C SER A 106 14.69 6.34 -7.28
N GLU A 107 15.29 6.10 -8.45
CA GLU A 107 16.75 6.19 -8.63
C GLU A 107 17.22 7.64 -8.80
N LYS A 108 16.30 8.57 -9.09
CA LYS A 108 16.57 10.02 -9.13
C LYS A 108 16.35 10.63 -7.75
N SER A 109 17.29 11.48 -7.33
CA SER A 109 17.29 12.09 -5.99
C SER A 109 16.24 13.18 -5.77
N ASN A 110 15.59 13.66 -6.83
CA ASN A 110 14.62 14.76 -6.78
C ASN A 110 13.43 14.46 -7.70
N LEU A 111 12.47 13.70 -7.20
CA LEU A 111 11.11 13.74 -7.73
C LEU A 111 10.37 15.00 -7.23
N ASP A 112 9.16 15.23 -7.73
CA ASP A 112 8.33 16.42 -7.48
C ASP A 112 8.33 16.89 -6.00
N SER A 113 8.36 18.20 -5.83
CA SER A 113 8.32 18.93 -4.56
C SER A 113 7.12 18.61 -3.64
N ASN A 114 6.06 18.00 -4.19
CA ASN A 114 4.87 17.60 -3.44
C ASN A 114 5.01 16.27 -2.70
N LEU A 115 6.14 15.58 -2.82
CA LEU A 115 6.42 14.31 -2.18
C LEU A 115 7.19 14.49 -0.86
N ILE A 116 6.85 13.68 0.14
CA ILE A 116 7.54 13.68 1.43
C ILE A 116 8.68 12.66 1.39
N LYS A 117 9.92 13.11 1.50
CA LYS A 117 11.09 12.22 1.53
C LYS A 117 11.15 11.43 2.84
N LEU A 118 11.17 10.10 2.74
CA LEU A 118 11.30 9.19 3.89
C LEU A 118 12.76 8.84 4.18
N GLY A 119 13.60 8.74 3.15
CA GLY A 119 15.01 8.40 3.32
C GLY A 119 15.72 8.07 2.01
N GLU A 120 17.01 7.76 2.12
CA GLU A 120 17.84 7.29 1.01
C GLU A 120 18.61 6.05 1.42
N LYS A 121 18.64 5.06 0.52
CA LYS A 121 19.40 3.82 0.71
C LYS A 121 19.73 3.21 -0.66
N ASP A 122 20.94 2.70 -0.82
CA ASP A 122 21.42 1.98 -2.01
C ASP A 122 21.18 2.74 -3.33
N GLY A 123 21.48 4.05 -3.31
CA GLY A 123 21.31 4.94 -4.47
C GLY A 123 19.86 5.26 -4.84
N LYS A 124 18.89 4.88 -3.99
CA LYS A 124 17.46 5.15 -4.18
C LYS A 124 16.96 6.13 -3.14
N THR A 125 16.02 6.97 -3.54
CA THR A 125 15.26 7.85 -2.65
C THR A 125 13.84 7.33 -2.51
N TYR A 126 13.37 7.29 -1.26
CA TYR A 126 12.06 6.78 -0.88
C TYR A 126 11.18 7.96 -0.53
N TYR A 127 10.00 8.01 -1.14
CA TYR A 127 9.04 9.08 -0.92
C TYR A 127 7.69 8.51 -0.48
N TYR A 128 7.00 9.32 0.30
CA TYR A 128 5.62 9.14 0.71
C TYR A 128 4.77 10.20 0.05
N LYS A 129 3.65 9.78 -0.53
CA LYS A 129 2.64 10.68 -1.07
C LYS A 129 1.32 10.46 -0.35
N GLU A 130 0.93 11.45 0.43
CA GLU A 130 -0.44 11.57 0.93
C GLU A 130 -1.36 11.90 -0.24
N LEU A 131 -2.46 11.15 -0.40
CA LEU A 131 -3.50 11.55 -1.34
C LEU A 131 -4.39 12.58 -0.67
N LYS A 132 -4.24 13.84 -1.11
CA LYS A 132 -5.00 14.97 -0.57
C LYS A 132 -6.39 15.01 -1.17
N GLU A 133 -7.28 15.74 -0.50
CA GLU A 133 -8.65 15.95 -0.96
C GLU A 133 -8.70 16.38 -2.43
N ASP A 134 -7.87 17.34 -2.83
CA ASP A 134 -7.86 17.85 -4.21
C ASP A 134 -7.50 16.78 -5.25
N ASP A 135 -6.52 15.93 -4.95
CA ASP A 135 -6.08 14.85 -5.84
C ASP A 135 -7.21 13.83 -6.04
N VAL A 136 -7.84 13.42 -4.94
CA VAL A 136 -8.96 12.46 -4.97
C VAL A 136 -10.20 13.07 -5.63
N MET A 137 -10.49 14.35 -5.38
CA MET A 137 -11.62 15.05 -6.01
C MET A 137 -11.44 15.18 -7.52
N LYS A 138 -10.21 15.36 -8.00
CA LYS A 138 -9.91 15.35 -9.43
C LYS A 138 -10.21 13.99 -10.04
N GLU A 139 -9.73 12.91 -9.40
CA GLU A 139 -9.98 11.54 -9.88
C GLU A 139 -11.48 11.19 -9.93
N ILE A 140 -12.24 11.55 -8.90
CA ILE A 140 -13.69 11.33 -8.85
C ILE A 140 -14.41 12.09 -9.98
N LYS A 141 -14.02 13.35 -10.22
CA LYS A 141 -14.57 14.14 -11.34
C LYS A 141 -14.26 13.51 -12.70
N ASP A 142 -13.03 13.05 -12.89
CA ASP A 142 -12.60 12.42 -14.13
C ASP A 142 -13.37 11.11 -14.41
N ARG A 143 -13.70 10.36 -13.36
CA ARG A 143 -14.56 9.16 -13.41
C ARG A 143 -16.05 9.47 -13.64
N LYS A 144 -16.44 10.74 -13.58
CA LYS A 144 -17.84 11.22 -13.62
C LYS A 144 -18.71 10.64 -12.50
N ASP A 145 -18.10 10.24 -11.39
CA ASP A 145 -18.80 9.84 -10.17
C ASP A 145 -19.27 11.12 -9.47
N SER A 146 -20.52 11.54 -9.70
CA SER A 146 -21.02 12.87 -9.33
C SER A 146 -22.11 12.87 -8.25
N ASP A 147 -22.23 11.81 -7.45
CA ASP A 147 -23.15 11.83 -6.31
C ASP A 147 -22.53 12.67 -5.17
N ASP A 148 -23.19 13.77 -4.81
CA ASP A 148 -22.79 14.66 -3.72
C ASP A 148 -22.60 13.89 -2.40
N LYS A 149 -23.41 12.85 -2.17
CA LYS A 149 -23.31 12.01 -0.98
C LYS A 149 -22.01 11.19 -0.98
N TYR A 150 -21.61 10.66 -2.13
CA TYR A 150 -20.37 9.94 -2.31
C TYR A 150 -19.15 10.86 -2.13
N ILE A 151 -19.19 12.04 -2.75
CA ILE A 151 -18.13 13.06 -2.60
C ILE A 151 -17.96 13.45 -1.12
N ALA A 152 -19.06 13.73 -0.42
CA ALA A 152 -19.00 14.08 1.01
C ALA A 152 -18.42 12.97 1.88
N ARG A 153 -18.76 11.70 1.59
CA ARG A 153 -18.19 10.53 2.30
C ARG A 153 -16.69 10.44 2.11
N ILE A 154 -16.19 10.74 0.92
CA ILE A 154 -14.76 10.71 0.63
C ILE A 154 -13.99 11.78 1.36
N LYS A 155 -14.48 13.01 1.35
CA LYS A 155 -13.85 14.10 2.09
C LYS A 155 -13.74 13.78 3.58
N ASN A 156 -14.78 13.17 4.15
CA ASN A 156 -14.76 12.73 5.54
C ASN A 156 -13.73 11.61 5.76
N LEU A 157 -13.66 10.62 4.85
CA LEU A 157 -12.67 9.55 4.94
C LEU A 157 -11.24 10.10 4.91
N ILE A 158 -10.91 11.01 3.99
CA ILE A 158 -9.57 11.60 3.88
C ILE A 158 -9.17 12.28 5.20
N LYS A 159 -10.08 13.07 5.79
CA LYS A 159 -9.85 13.70 7.11
C LYS A 159 -9.67 12.69 8.24
N GLU A 160 -10.41 11.59 8.22
CA GLU A 160 -10.25 10.52 9.21
C GLU A 160 -8.87 9.84 9.12
N LEU A 161 -8.21 9.86 7.95
CA LEU A 161 -6.90 9.24 7.72
C LEU A 161 -5.71 10.16 8.01
N GLU A 162 -5.90 11.49 8.11
CA GLU A 162 -4.83 12.45 8.40
C GLU A 162 -3.84 12.02 9.51
N PRO A 163 -4.31 11.65 10.72
CA PRO A 163 -3.41 11.19 11.78
C PRO A 163 -2.70 9.86 11.46
N MET A 164 -3.29 9.01 10.62
CA MET A 164 -2.71 7.73 10.20
C MET A 164 -1.45 7.94 9.35
N HIS A 165 -1.43 8.94 8.47
CA HIS A 165 -0.27 9.21 7.61
C HIS A 165 1.00 9.46 8.42
N LYS A 166 0.88 10.22 9.53
CA LYS A 166 2.01 10.47 10.43
C LYS A 166 2.52 9.19 11.10
N GLU A 167 1.62 8.33 11.57
CA GLU A 167 1.99 7.05 12.20
C GLU A 167 2.69 6.13 11.19
N ILE A 168 2.14 6.02 9.98
CA ILE A 168 2.70 5.21 8.89
C ILE A 168 4.10 5.71 8.53
N MET A 169 4.26 7.01 8.26
CA MET A 169 5.58 7.58 7.93
C MET A 169 6.62 7.32 9.02
N ASN A 170 6.25 7.46 10.30
CA ASN A 170 7.15 7.20 11.43
C ASN A 170 7.51 5.71 11.60
N SER A 171 6.69 4.81 11.07
CA SER A 171 6.95 3.36 11.12
C SER A 171 7.90 2.88 10.01
N PHE A 172 8.15 3.71 8.99
CA PHE A 172 9.00 3.35 7.87
C PHE A 172 10.42 3.04 8.36
N LYS A 173 10.92 1.85 8.01
CA LYS A 173 12.27 1.40 8.36
C LYS A 173 12.91 0.70 7.19
N PHE A 174 14.20 0.93 6.99
CA PHE A 174 14.98 0.09 6.09
C PHE A 174 15.23 -1.28 6.73
N ILE A 175 15.18 -2.33 5.91
CA ILE A 175 15.63 -3.67 6.29
C ILE A 175 17.15 -3.66 6.21
N ASP A 176 17.83 -3.95 7.31
CA ASP A 176 19.28 -4.12 7.30
C ASP A 176 19.64 -5.41 6.53
N ALA A 177 20.70 -5.33 5.72
CA ALA A 177 21.18 -6.42 4.87
C ALA A 177 21.95 -7.48 5.67
#